data_AF-A0AA40CG95-F1
#
_entry.id   AF-A0AA40CG95-F1
#
_cell.length_a   1.000
_cell.length_b   1.000
_cell.length_c   1.000
_cell.angle_alpha   90.00
_cell.angle_beta   90.00
_cell.angle_gamma   90.00
#
_symmetry.space_group_name_H-M   'P 1'
#
loop_
_entity.id
_entity.type
_entity.pdbx_description
1 polymer ?
#
loop_
_entity_poly.entity_id
_entity_poly.type
_entity_poly.pdbx_seq_one_letter_code
_entity_poly.pdbx_strand_id
1 'polypeptide(L)'
;MGLHHHQGRRRREAVKQWLFPECFSCILGAQANDGCWGRNLTSGILNTAASLLAIKRHLSQPLNIPHDVSNLQSRIDKATTSLRSQLAAWDVQATTHVGFEMIVPALLRFLQQEDDTFVFDFDRKSDLETLNAFKLSHF
;
A
#
# COMPACT_ATOMS: atom_id res chain seq x y z
N MET A 1 20.77 44.92 38.20
CA MET A 1 19.42 44.43 38.54
C MET A 1 18.58 44.54 37.25
N GLY A 2 18.44 43.55 36.37
CA GLY A 2 18.56 42.11 36.49
C GLY A 2 17.18 41.49 36.32
N LEU A 3 16.62 41.48 35.09
CA LEU A 3 15.49 40.63 34.72
C LEU A 3 15.59 40.26 33.23
N HIS A 4 16.25 39.13 32.98
CA HIS A 4 16.21 38.42 31.70
C HIS A 4 14.84 37.75 31.55
N HIS A 5 14.01 38.24 30.62
CA HIS A 5 12.89 37.45 30.10
C HIS A 5 13.42 36.45 29.07
N HIS A 6 13.86 35.28 29.53
CA HIS A 6 14.01 34.12 28.68
C HIS A 6 12.62 33.55 28.36
N GLN A 7 12.03 34.02 27.26
CA GLN A 7 10.85 33.39 26.66
C GLN A 7 11.28 32.00 26.15
N GLY A 8 11.02 30.97 26.96
CA GLY A 8 11.27 29.59 26.59
C GLY A 8 10.56 29.27 25.28
N ARG A 9 11.32 28.87 24.25
CA ARG A 9 10.77 28.27 23.04
C ARG A 9 10.03 27.01 23.46
N ARG A 10 8.69 27.07 23.55
CA ARG A 10 7.83 25.88 23.64
C ARG A 10 8.12 25.04 22.40
N ARG A 11 8.78 23.90 22.60
CA ARG A 11 8.94 22.87 21.58
C ARG A 11 7.52 22.41 21.24
N ARG A 12 6.99 22.82 20.08
CA ARG A 12 5.72 22.25 19.59
C ARG A 12 5.99 20.77 19.35
N GLU A 13 5.33 19.89 20.10
CA GLU A 13 5.36 18.47 19.79
C GLU A 13 4.78 18.31 18.39
N ALA A 14 5.52 17.63 17.51
CA ALA A 14 5.05 17.34 16.18
C ALA A 14 3.95 16.28 16.29
N VAL A 15 2.70 16.69 16.07
CA VAL A 15 1.57 15.76 16.02
C VAL A 15 1.69 14.96 14.72
N LYS A 16 1.72 13.62 14.84
CA LYS A 16 1.71 12.72 13.69
C LYS A 16 0.41 12.89 12.91
N GLN A 17 0.52 13.14 11.61
CA GLN A 17 -0.63 13.34 10.71
C GLN A 17 -0.33 12.77 9.33
N TRP A 18 -1.38 12.40 8.60
CA TRP A 18 -1.29 12.17 7.15
C TRP A 18 -1.00 13.49 6.46
N LEU A 19 0.11 13.51 5.72
CA LEU A 19 0.62 14.73 5.07
C LEU A 19 -0.22 15.17 3.87
N PHE A 20 -0.91 14.22 3.21
CA PHE A 20 -1.66 14.45 1.98
C PHE A 20 -3.05 13.77 2.04
N PRO A 21 -4.01 14.31 2.80
CA PRO A 21 -5.36 13.77 2.89
C PRO A 21 -6.08 13.60 1.56
N GLU A 22 -5.89 14.54 0.64
CA GLU A 22 -6.53 14.58 -0.66
C GLU A 22 -6.10 13.40 -1.53
N CYS A 23 -4.84 12.97 -1.41
CA CYS A 23 -4.35 11.77 -2.09
C CYS A 23 -5.08 10.51 -1.60
N PHE A 24 -5.38 10.42 -0.30
CA PHE A 24 -6.16 9.31 0.22
C PHE A 24 -7.60 9.32 -0.32
N SER A 25 -8.23 10.49 -0.41
CA SER A 25 -9.53 10.64 -1.07
C SER A 25 -9.49 10.23 -2.55
N CYS A 26 -8.43 10.58 -3.29
CA CYS A 26 -8.23 10.11 -4.66
C CYS A 26 -8.12 8.59 -4.75
N ILE A 27 -7.40 7.94 -3.83
CA ILE A 27 -7.32 6.47 -3.76
C ILE A 27 -8.72 5.89 -3.61
N LEU A 28 -9.50 6.35 -2.62
CA LEU A 28 -10.86 5.82 -2.38
C LEU A 28 -11.79 6.07 -3.58
N GLY A 29 -11.69 7.24 -4.21
CA GLY A 29 -12.52 7.61 -5.36
C GLY A 29 -12.18 6.86 -6.65
N ALA A 30 -10.96 6.34 -6.78
CA ALA A 30 -10.48 5.66 -7.99
C ALA A 30 -10.69 4.14 -7.97
N GLN A 31 -11.19 3.56 -6.88
CA GLN A 31 -11.43 2.12 -6.81
C GLN A 31 -12.51 1.71 -7.82
N ALA A 32 -12.19 0.77 -8.71
CA ALA A 32 -13.16 0.20 -9.62
C ALA A 32 -14.17 -0.71 -8.91
N ASN A 33 -15.25 -1.07 -9.60
CA ASN A 33 -16.33 -1.91 -9.05
C ASN A 33 -15.84 -3.30 -8.61
N ASP A 34 -14.84 -3.84 -9.31
CA ASP A 34 -14.18 -5.11 -8.99
C ASP A 34 -13.14 -5.00 -7.89
N GLY A 35 -12.87 -3.78 -7.38
CA GLY A 35 -11.90 -3.51 -6.33
C GLY A 35 -10.50 -3.17 -6.82
N CYS A 36 -10.23 -3.15 -8.12
CA CYS A 36 -8.89 -2.87 -8.65
C CYS A 36 -8.60 -1.37 -8.82
N TRP A 37 -7.31 -1.05 -9.03
CA TRP A 37 -6.83 0.26 -9.49
C TRP A 37 -5.97 0.13 -10.75
N GLY A 38 -6.51 -0.32 -11.86
CA GLY A 38 -5.70 -0.41 -13.07
C GLY A 38 -6.49 -0.71 -14.32
N ARG A 39 -5.83 -0.54 -15.47
CA ARG A 39 -6.39 -0.87 -16.77
C ARG A 39 -5.79 -2.13 -17.37
N ASN A 40 -4.53 -2.41 -17.04
CA ASN A 40 -3.84 -3.63 -17.46
C ASN A 40 -3.42 -4.43 -16.22
N LEU A 41 -3.09 -5.70 -16.41
CA LEU A 41 -2.83 -6.62 -15.31
C LEU A 41 -1.67 -6.17 -14.40
N THR A 42 -0.52 -5.84 -14.97
CA THR A 42 0.67 -5.46 -14.19
C THR A 42 0.48 -4.16 -13.41
N SER A 43 -0.06 -3.10 -14.03
CA SER A 43 -0.38 -1.86 -13.31
C SER A 43 -1.50 -2.06 -12.30
N GLY A 44 -2.46 -2.94 -12.62
CA GLY A 44 -3.52 -3.35 -11.72
C GLY A 44 -2.95 -3.96 -10.43
N ILE A 45 -2.05 -4.94 -10.53
CA ILE A 45 -1.42 -5.59 -9.36
C ILE A 45 -0.71 -4.55 -8.50
N LEU A 46 0.16 -3.75 -9.10
CA LEU A 46 0.95 -2.74 -8.41
C LEU A 46 0.06 -1.73 -7.67
N ASN A 47 -0.87 -1.12 -8.39
CA ASN A 47 -1.72 -0.08 -7.84
C ASN A 47 -2.74 -0.62 -6.85
N THR A 48 -3.28 -1.84 -7.07
CA THR A 48 -4.22 -2.48 -6.14
C THR A 48 -3.51 -2.82 -4.84
N ALA A 49 -2.30 -3.40 -4.90
CA ALA A 49 -1.52 -3.71 -3.71
C ALA A 49 -1.11 -2.45 -2.94
N ALA A 50 -0.66 -1.39 -3.62
CA ALA A 50 -0.30 -0.12 -2.99
C ALA A 50 -1.52 0.59 -2.36
N SER A 51 -2.64 0.63 -3.07
CA SER A 51 -3.88 1.24 -2.57
C SER A 51 -4.45 0.47 -1.37
N LEU A 52 -4.45 -0.86 -1.44
CA LEU A 52 -4.85 -1.74 -0.34
C LEU A 52 -3.98 -1.50 0.91
N LEU A 53 -2.66 -1.39 0.73
CA LEU A 53 -1.74 -1.10 1.82
C LEU A 53 -2.01 0.27 2.46
N ALA A 54 -2.26 1.30 1.64
CA ALA A 54 -2.61 2.63 2.11
C ALA A 54 -3.92 2.62 2.93
N ILE A 55 -4.95 1.90 2.45
CA ILE A 55 -6.24 1.78 3.15
C ILE A 55 -6.06 1.02 4.47
N LYS A 56 -5.31 -0.08 4.50
CA LYS A 56 -5.03 -0.84 5.75
C LYS A 56 -4.31 0.01 6.79
N ARG A 57 -3.27 0.73 6.39
CA ARG A 57 -2.53 1.65 7.28
C ARG A 57 -3.41 2.78 7.79
N HIS A 58 -4.28 3.32 6.93
CA HIS A 58 -5.22 4.35 7.33
C HIS A 58 -6.28 3.84 8.31
N LEU A 59 -6.84 2.65 8.08
CA LEU A 59 -7.78 2.02 9.00
C LEU A 59 -7.17 1.79 10.39
N SER A 60 -5.90 1.38 10.45
CA SER A 60 -5.16 1.21 11.70
C SER A 60 -4.81 2.56 12.36
N GLN A 61 -4.45 3.56 11.56
CA GLN A 61 -4.01 4.88 12.04
C GLN A 61 -4.67 6.02 11.24
N PRO A 62 -5.91 6.41 11.60
CA PRO A 62 -6.67 7.41 10.84
C PRO A 62 -6.12 8.83 10.97
N LEU A 63 -5.58 9.15 12.14
CA LEU A 63 -5.00 10.45 12.51
C LEU A 63 -5.98 11.61 12.22
N ASN A 64 -5.64 12.49 11.28
CA ASN A 64 -6.36 13.70 10.91
C ASN A 64 -7.43 13.50 9.82
N ILE A 65 -7.66 12.29 9.33
CA ILE A 65 -8.64 12.00 8.29
C ILE A 65 -9.73 11.09 8.86
N PRO A 66 -10.97 11.59 9.05
CA PRO A 66 -12.07 10.74 9.49
C PRO A 66 -12.47 9.79 8.36
N HIS A 67 -12.90 8.59 8.71
CA HIS A 67 -13.36 7.60 7.75
C HIS A 67 -14.50 6.75 8.33
N ASP A 68 -15.30 6.18 7.42
CA ASP A 68 -16.27 5.15 7.76
C ASP A 68 -15.57 3.78 7.72
N VAL A 69 -15.42 3.15 8.88
CA VAL A 69 -14.79 1.84 9.05
C VAL A 69 -15.47 0.78 8.18
N SER A 70 -16.80 0.78 8.11
CA SER A 70 -17.56 -0.19 7.32
C SER A 70 -17.27 -0.02 5.82
N ASN A 71 -17.25 1.24 5.36
CA ASN A 71 -16.88 1.56 3.99
C ASN A 71 -15.46 1.08 3.67
N LEU A 72 -14.47 1.36 4.52
CA LEU A 72 -13.09 0.93 4.29
C LEU A 72 -12.94 -0.58 4.30
N GLN A 73 -13.61 -1.29 5.20
CA GLN A 73 -13.56 -2.74 5.24
C GLN A 73 -14.10 -3.36 3.95
N SER A 74 -15.25 -2.87 3.45
CA SER A 74 -15.79 -3.32 2.15
C SER A 74 -14.82 -3.09 0.99
N ARG A 75 -14.10 -1.96 1.00
CA ARG A 75 -13.10 -1.65 -0.02
C ARG A 75 -11.87 -2.56 0.07
N ILE A 76 -11.43 -2.86 1.30
CA ILE A 76 -10.35 -3.82 1.58
C ILE A 76 -10.73 -5.20 1.04
N ASP A 77 -11.93 -5.69 1.32
CA ASP A 77 -12.37 -7.02 0.91
C ASP A 77 -12.40 -7.16 -0.62
N LYS A 78 -12.95 -6.15 -1.31
CA LYS A 78 -12.98 -6.09 -2.78
C LYS A 78 -11.56 -6.05 -3.36
N ALA A 79 -10.71 -5.17 -2.84
CA ALA A 79 -9.34 -5.02 -3.30
C ALA A 79 -8.51 -6.29 -3.08
N THR A 80 -8.70 -6.96 -1.94
CA THR A 80 -8.03 -8.24 -1.62
C THR A 80 -8.45 -9.34 -2.59
N THR A 81 -9.75 -9.44 -2.85
CA THR A 81 -10.31 -10.40 -3.83
C THR A 81 -9.76 -10.12 -5.23
N SER A 82 -9.77 -8.86 -5.65
CA SER A 82 -9.24 -8.42 -6.94
C SER A 82 -7.74 -8.74 -7.06
N LEU A 83 -6.94 -8.40 -6.05
CA LEU A 83 -5.50 -8.63 -6.07
C LEU A 83 -5.16 -10.12 -6.16
N ARG A 84 -5.88 -10.99 -5.44
CA ARG A 84 -5.73 -12.44 -5.56
C ARG A 84 -6.01 -12.92 -6.98
N SER A 85 -7.11 -12.45 -7.59
CA SER A 85 -7.45 -12.82 -8.97
C SER A 85 -6.40 -12.33 -9.97
N GLN A 86 -5.90 -11.11 -9.81
CA GLN A 86 -4.88 -10.55 -10.68
C GLN A 86 -3.54 -11.31 -10.56
N LEU A 87 -3.10 -11.63 -9.35
CA LEU A 87 -1.88 -12.42 -9.11
C LEU A 87 -2.00 -13.85 -9.67
N ALA A 88 -3.18 -14.48 -9.55
CA ALA A 88 -3.43 -15.80 -10.13
C ALA A 88 -3.38 -15.79 -11.66
N ALA A 89 -3.81 -14.69 -12.30
CA ALA A 89 -3.77 -14.53 -13.74
C ALA A 89 -2.40 -14.06 -14.27
N TRP A 90 -1.44 -13.78 -13.38
CA TRP A 90 -0.22 -13.08 -13.74
C TRP A 90 0.85 -13.98 -14.35
N ASP A 91 1.21 -13.68 -15.59
CA ASP A 91 2.44 -14.19 -16.20
C ASP A 91 3.63 -13.27 -15.86
N VAL A 92 4.37 -13.68 -14.83
CA VAL A 92 5.58 -12.99 -14.35
C VAL A 92 6.66 -12.89 -15.43
N GLN A 93 6.84 -13.94 -16.24
CA GLN A 93 7.91 -14.02 -17.24
C GLN A 93 7.61 -13.16 -18.47
N ALA A 94 6.33 -13.02 -18.83
CA ALA A 94 5.91 -12.15 -19.92
C ALA A 94 5.84 -10.66 -19.54
N THR A 95 6.07 -10.31 -18.28
CA THR A 95 5.94 -8.93 -17.81
C THR A 95 7.14 -8.07 -18.20
N THR A 96 6.88 -7.02 -18.96
CA THR A 96 7.92 -6.11 -19.50
C THR A 96 8.08 -4.82 -18.71
N HIS A 97 7.20 -4.55 -17.74
CA HIS A 97 7.31 -3.36 -16.90
C HIS A 97 8.61 -3.42 -16.09
N VAL A 98 9.28 -2.28 -15.88
CA VAL A 98 10.53 -2.29 -15.08
C VAL A 98 10.20 -2.21 -13.60
N GLY A 99 10.90 -2.98 -12.77
CA GLY A 99 10.89 -2.86 -11.32
C GLY A 99 9.72 -3.53 -10.59
N PHE A 100 8.79 -4.19 -11.30
CA PHE A 100 7.72 -4.96 -10.65
C PHE A 100 8.32 -6.06 -9.77
N GLU A 101 9.44 -6.62 -10.19
CA GLU A 101 10.14 -7.72 -9.54
C GLU A 101 10.76 -7.30 -8.21
N MET A 102 10.85 -6.00 -7.94
CA MET A 102 11.22 -5.45 -6.63
C MET A 102 10.00 -4.92 -5.86
N ILE A 103 9.12 -4.18 -6.55
CA ILE A 103 8.04 -3.45 -5.91
C ILE A 103 6.90 -4.39 -5.48
N VAL A 104 6.48 -5.32 -6.33
CA VAL A 104 5.37 -6.24 -6.00
C VAL A 104 5.72 -7.09 -4.77
N PRO A 105 6.89 -7.77 -4.70
CA PRO A 105 7.26 -8.54 -3.50
C PRO A 105 7.30 -7.69 -2.23
N ALA A 106 7.80 -6.45 -2.32
CA ALA A 106 7.83 -5.54 -1.17
C ALA A 106 6.42 -5.18 -0.70
N LEU A 107 5.50 -4.86 -1.63
CA LEU A 107 4.11 -4.55 -1.30
C LEU A 107 3.38 -5.74 -0.67
N LEU A 108 3.57 -6.95 -1.19
CA LEU A 108 2.97 -8.17 -0.62
C LEU A 108 3.48 -8.43 0.81
N ARG A 109 4.79 -8.25 1.04
CA ARG A 109 5.36 -8.35 2.38
C ARG A 109 4.81 -7.28 3.32
N PHE A 110 4.69 -6.03 2.87
CA PHE A 110 4.11 -4.96 3.69
C PHE A 110 2.64 -5.23 4.03
N LEU A 111 1.86 -5.76 3.10
CA LEU A 111 0.48 -6.15 3.36
C LEU A 111 0.39 -7.22 4.45
N GLN A 112 1.23 -8.26 4.36
CA GLN A 112 1.30 -9.30 5.39
C GLN A 112 1.73 -8.74 6.76
N GLN A 113 2.59 -7.71 6.79
CA GLN A 113 2.98 -7.05 8.05
C GLN A 113 1.84 -6.24 8.69
N GLU A 114 0.89 -5.73 7.90
CA GLU A 114 -0.30 -5.07 8.46
C GLU A 114 -1.35 -6.08 8.97
N ASP A 115 -1.33 -7.31 8.43
CA ASP A 115 -2.31 -8.36 8.75
C ASP A 115 -1.79 -9.74 8.30
N ASP A 116 -1.56 -10.64 9.25
CA ASP A 116 -1.03 -11.98 8.97
C ASP A 116 -1.94 -12.82 8.05
N THR A 117 -3.21 -12.45 7.88
CA THR A 117 -4.13 -13.13 6.94
C THR A 117 -3.93 -12.72 5.48
N PHE A 118 -3.15 -11.67 5.22
CA PHE A 118 -2.83 -11.16 3.88
C PHE A 118 -1.69 -11.95 3.25
N VAL A 119 -1.86 -13.28 3.23
CA VAL A 119 -0.99 -14.18 2.48
C VAL A 119 -1.54 -14.31 1.06
N PHE A 120 -0.71 -13.94 0.10
CA PHE A 120 -0.99 -14.10 -1.32
C PHE A 120 -0.12 -15.24 -1.85
N ASP A 121 -0.77 -16.31 -2.26
CA ASP A 121 -0.14 -17.46 -2.90
C ASP A 121 -0.69 -17.62 -4.31
N PHE A 122 0.19 -17.91 -5.25
CA PHE A 122 -0.11 -18.01 -6.69
C PHE A 122 1.01 -18.76 -7.39
N ASP A 123 0.69 -19.47 -8.47
CA ASP A 123 1.59 -20.42 -9.15
C ASP A 123 2.96 -19.84 -9.52
N ARG A 124 3.00 -18.54 -9.83
CA ARG A 124 4.21 -17.83 -10.29
C ARG A 124 4.96 -17.09 -9.19
N LYS A 125 4.63 -17.34 -7.92
CA LYS A 125 5.26 -16.66 -6.79
C LYS A 125 6.76 -16.98 -6.67
N SER A 126 7.16 -18.24 -6.86
CA SER A 126 8.56 -18.65 -6.83
C SER A 126 9.39 -18.00 -7.94
N ASP A 127 8.82 -17.84 -9.13
CA ASP A 127 9.44 -17.14 -10.26
C ASP A 127 9.71 -15.67 -9.88
N LEU A 128 8.71 -15.01 -9.28
CA LEU A 128 8.83 -13.64 -8.80
C LEU A 128 9.89 -13.49 -7.69
N GLU A 129 9.90 -14.40 -6.72
CA GLU A 129 10.87 -14.40 -5.62
C GLU A 129 12.30 -14.62 -6.12
N THR A 130 12.48 -15.47 -7.13
CA THR A 130 13.77 -15.70 -7.79
C THR A 130 14.27 -14.43 -8.50
N LEU A 131 13.39 -13.75 -9.25
CA LEU A 131 13.72 -12.48 -9.91
C LEU A 131 14.04 -11.38 -8.87
N ASN A 132 13.29 -11.34 -7.77
CA ASN A 132 13.54 -10.40 -6.67
C ASN A 132 14.93 -10.60 -6.07
N ALA A 133 15.27 -11.83 -5.70
CA ALA A 133 16.57 -12.17 -5.12
C ALA A 133 17.73 -11.87 -6.07
N PHE A 134 17.57 -12.20 -7.37
CA PHE A 134 18.56 -11.89 -8.39
C PHE A 134 18.77 -10.39 -8.54
N LYS A 135 17.70 -9.57 -8.59
CA LYS A 135 17.84 -8.12 -8.72
C LYS A 135 18.48 -7.49 -7.49
N LEU A 136 18.05 -7.89 -6.29
CA LEU A 136 18.58 -7.35 -5.04
C LEU A 136 20.06 -7.70 -4.79
N SER A 137 20.59 -8.77 -5.39
CA SER A 137 22.03 -9.10 -5.26
C SER A 137 22.94 -8.24 -6.15
N HIS A 138 22.38 -7.45 -7.05
CA HIS A 138 23.11 -6.57 -7.97
C HIS A 138 22.97 -5.08 -7.61
N PHE A 139 22.33 -4.75 -6.49
CA PHE A 139 22.28 -3.42 -5.89
C PHE A 139 23.11 -3.37 -4.61
#